data_AF-A0A2H0NFY4-F1
#
_entry.id   AF-A0A2H0NFY4-F1
#
_cell.length_a   1.000
_cell.length_b   1.000
_cell.length_c   1.000
_cell.angle_alpha   90.00
_cell.angle_beta   90.00
_cell.angle_gamma   90.00
#
_symmetry.space_group_name_H-M   'P 1'
#
loop_
_entity.id
_entity.type
_entity.pdbx_description
1 polymer ?
#
loop_
_entity_poly.entity_id
_entity_poly.type
_entity_poly.pdbx_seq_one_letter_code
_entity_poly.pdbx_strand_id
1 'polypeptide(L)'
;MKRTFFYLFLLLILFLSGVVFRYGRPILLATGLVEQEIKIAGTGSMYPTFPKGEDKDDIVNAKETVAWPKMRTYPSGIEVLGFHLFSYKLGRNDIVEIDNEKTKTLSKDKYGEEAGFVKRVIALPGDTIELKDGFVFLNSQRADEPFTAKPRSTYGGDTLSDCKVLHIPQDKVFVMGDNRKASLDSRYELGLIDIKDIHFVLPWDKQGEYRVLWRGTRDDASLANTTILDGKEFVRLLNIKRKEKDLKPLNFKEQLSISGKIRAKAMIDANDFSTEATRSGVTMMQAIKTSGYRNIIFAEVFTKGFYETEELLDNFLEFPDTKKILFSSEYQDIGLSPVVGEVDGCPVEAVVAHLGGYVPPNYKKEDIDSWQKLVDNLNSVIPTWESLRKADSIDQNKVEKLLGLLDQRRNNARKIVTRMRSNQWLTDEEESLAQNDESLARNANDIIASLNNW
;
A
#
# COMPACT_ATOMS: atom_id res chain seq x y z
N MET A 1 80.53 -9.16 29.72
CA MET A 1 79.47 -9.99 30.33
C MET A 1 78.19 -9.23 30.63
N LYS A 2 78.19 -8.18 31.48
CA LYS A 2 76.95 -7.46 31.88
C LYS A 2 76.18 -6.78 30.73
N ARG A 3 76.86 -6.16 29.76
CA ARG A 3 76.22 -5.53 28.58
C ARG A 3 75.58 -6.56 27.64
N THR A 4 76.26 -7.67 27.39
CA THR A 4 75.77 -8.75 26.50
C THR A 4 74.52 -9.42 27.07
N PHE A 5 74.47 -9.63 28.39
CA PHE A 5 73.29 -10.16 29.08
C PHE A 5 72.10 -9.19 29.01
N PHE A 6 72.34 -7.89 29.15
CA PHE A 6 71.30 -6.87 29.00
C PHE A 6 70.71 -6.85 27.58
N TYR A 7 71.54 -6.92 26.53
CA TYR A 7 71.06 -7.00 25.15
C TYR A 7 70.31 -8.30 24.84
N LEU A 8 70.76 -9.45 25.36
CA LEU A 8 70.07 -10.73 25.24
C LEU A 8 68.71 -10.72 25.96
N PHE A 9 68.63 -10.10 27.14
CA PHE A 9 67.38 -9.94 27.88
C PHE A 9 66.41 -8.99 27.16
N LEU A 10 66.92 -7.89 26.58
CA LEU A 10 66.12 -6.96 25.78
C LEU A 10 65.60 -7.64 24.49
N LEU A 11 66.44 -8.45 23.84
CA LEU A 11 66.06 -9.27 22.68
C LEU A 11 65.03 -10.34 23.05
N LEU A 12 65.13 -10.94 24.24
CA LEU A 12 64.14 -11.90 24.75
C LEU A 12 62.80 -11.22 25.04
N ILE A 13 62.79 -10.02 25.63
CA ILE A 13 61.56 -9.23 25.83
C ILE A 13 60.96 -8.81 24.49
N LEU A 14 61.78 -8.35 23.53
CA LEU A 14 61.31 -7.99 22.20
C LEU A 14 60.78 -9.23 21.45
N PHE A 15 61.44 -10.38 21.57
CA PHE A 15 60.99 -11.65 21.00
C PHE A 15 59.70 -12.14 21.64
N LEU A 16 59.60 -12.16 22.98
CA LEU A 16 58.39 -12.51 23.71
C LEU A 16 57.25 -11.53 23.41
N SER A 17 57.53 -10.22 23.31
CA SER A 17 56.54 -9.22 22.92
C SER A 17 56.07 -9.43 21.48
N GLY A 18 56.96 -9.78 20.55
CA GLY A 18 56.62 -10.09 19.17
C GLY A 18 55.82 -11.39 19.03
N VAL A 19 56.15 -12.41 19.84
CA VAL A 19 55.41 -13.68 19.91
C VAL A 19 54.03 -13.48 20.55
N VAL A 20 53.93 -12.73 21.65
CA VAL A 20 52.64 -12.37 22.28
C VAL A 20 51.81 -11.49 21.36
N PHE A 21 52.42 -10.57 20.60
CA PHE A 21 51.67 -9.72 19.66
C PHE A 21 51.20 -10.51 18.43
N ARG A 22 52.03 -11.43 17.92
CA ARG A 22 51.72 -12.24 16.72
C ARG A 22 50.77 -13.41 17.00
N TYR A 23 50.88 -14.06 18.16
CA TYR A 23 50.05 -15.22 18.53
C TYR A 23 48.99 -14.90 19.59
N GLY A 24 49.20 -13.87 20.42
CA GLY A 24 48.25 -13.49 21.47
C GLY A 24 47.08 -12.66 20.97
N ARG A 25 47.23 -11.85 19.91
CA ARG A 25 46.10 -11.08 19.37
C ARG A 25 44.96 -11.97 18.85
N PRO A 26 45.20 -13.02 18.04
CA PRO A 26 44.13 -13.95 17.64
C PRO A 26 43.46 -14.65 18.81
N ILE A 27 44.24 -15.05 19.83
CA ILE A 27 43.71 -15.68 21.04
C ILE A 27 42.83 -14.69 21.83
N LEU A 28 43.28 -13.44 21.99
CA LEU A 28 42.51 -12.38 22.65
C LEU A 28 41.23 -12.03 21.88
N LEU A 29 41.26 -12.04 20.54
CA LEU A 29 40.04 -11.88 19.73
C LEU A 29 39.07 -13.05 19.93
N ALA A 30 39.56 -14.29 19.95
CA ALA A 30 38.74 -15.47 20.21
C ALA A 30 38.07 -15.46 21.60
N THR A 31 38.69 -14.80 22.60
CA THR A 31 38.05 -14.60 23.91
C THR A 31 36.87 -13.62 23.89
N GLY A 32 36.69 -12.83 22.81
CA GLY A 32 35.67 -11.77 22.75
C GLY A 32 35.93 -10.57 23.66
N LEU A 33 37.06 -10.54 24.39
CA LEU A 33 37.45 -9.43 25.28
C LEU A 33 37.96 -8.22 24.51
N VAL A 34 38.41 -8.42 23.27
CA VAL A 34 38.88 -7.36 22.38
C VAL A 34 37.84 -7.16 21.28
N GLU A 35 37.35 -5.93 21.19
CA GLU A 35 36.36 -5.51 20.19
C GLU A 35 37.03 -5.16 18.85
N GLN A 36 36.30 -5.36 17.76
CA GLN A 36 36.71 -5.09 16.39
C GLN A 36 35.72 -4.13 15.74
N GLU A 37 36.21 -3.22 14.91
CA GLU A 37 35.34 -2.33 14.12
C GLU A 37 34.77 -3.11 12.94
N ILE A 38 33.43 -3.17 12.87
CA ILE A 38 32.70 -3.80 11.78
C ILE A 38 32.16 -2.72 10.87
N LYS A 39 32.36 -2.87 9.55
CA LYS A 39 31.86 -1.90 8.57
C LYS A 39 30.36 -2.08 8.39
N ILE A 40 29.62 -0.99 8.46
CA ILE A 40 28.19 -0.98 8.14
C ILE A 40 28.00 -0.31 6.78
N ALA A 41 27.36 -1.04 5.86
CA ALA A 41 27.00 -0.52 4.54
C ALA A 41 25.84 0.50 4.63
N GLY A 42 25.81 1.45 3.69
CA GLY A 42 24.81 2.51 3.62
C GLY A 42 23.39 2.08 3.20
N THR A 43 23.11 0.78 3.05
CA THR A 43 21.80 0.26 2.61
C THR A 43 20.64 0.60 3.56
N GLY A 44 20.95 1.04 4.79
CA GLY A 44 19.96 1.60 5.71
C GLY A 44 19.07 0.59 6.41
N SER A 45 19.39 -0.71 6.36
CA SER A 45 18.65 -1.77 7.06
C SER A 45 18.63 -1.60 8.59
N MET A 46 19.67 -1.00 9.16
CA MET A 46 19.81 -0.74 10.60
C MET A 46 19.52 0.73 10.98
N TYR A 47 18.97 1.53 10.08
CA TYR A 47 18.52 2.88 10.40
C TYR A 47 17.35 2.84 11.42
N PRO A 48 17.32 3.71 12.44
CA PRO A 48 18.16 4.85 12.71
C PRO A 48 19.37 4.56 13.61
N THR A 49 19.53 3.33 14.13
CA THR A 49 20.67 2.98 14.99
C THR A 49 22.00 3.22 14.30
N PHE A 50 22.13 2.81 13.03
CA PHE A 50 23.22 3.24 12.15
C PHE A 50 22.69 4.17 11.06
N PRO A 51 23.48 5.16 10.60
CA PRO A 51 23.09 6.02 9.49
C PRO A 51 22.86 5.20 8.20
N LYS A 52 22.31 5.85 7.18
CA LYS A 52 22.13 5.28 5.84
C LYS A 52 22.70 6.25 4.79
N GLY A 53 23.01 5.74 3.61
CA GLY A 53 23.45 6.56 2.48
C GLY A 53 22.33 7.51 1.99
N GLU A 54 22.73 8.53 1.25
CA GLU A 54 21.81 9.55 0.71
C GLU A 54 21.37 9.27 -0.73
N ASP A 55 22.02 8.32 -1.42
CA ASP A 55 21.67 7.98 -2.79
C ASP A 55 20.34 7.22 -2.86
N LYS A 56 19.66 7.29 -4.00
CA LYS A 56 18.42 6.55 -4.26
C LYS A 56 18.70 5.12 -4.73
N ASP A 57 19.93 4.84 -5.20
CA ASP A 57 20.35 3.52 -5.65
C ASP A 57 20.99 2.72 -4.51
N ASP A 58 20.33 1.62 -4.15
CA ASP A 58 20.79 0.69 -3.11
C ASP A 58 22.15 0.06 -3.41
N ILE A 59 22.52 -0.12 -4.69
CA ILE A 59 23.83 -0.67 -5.09
C ILE A 59 24.94 0.34 -4.80
N VAL A 60 24.67 1.64 -4.99
CA VAL A 60 25.61 2.72 -4.64
C VAL A 60 25.77 2.79 -3.13
N ASN A 61 24.64 2.81 -2.40
CA ASN A 61 24.63 2.84 -0.94
C ASN A 61 25.31 1.61 -0.32
N ALA A 62 25.26 0.43 -0.96
CA ALA A 62 25.92 -0.78 -0.46
C ALA A 62 27.46 -0.68 -0.43
N LYS A 63 28.05 0.19 -1.26
CA LYS A 63 29.51 0.42 -1.32
C LYS A 63 29.99 1.49 -0.35
N GLU A 64 29.07 2.30 0.18
CA GLU A 64 29.36 3.31 1.19
C GLU A 64 29.45 2.66 2.58
N THR A 65 30.45 3.06 3.38
CA THR A 65 30.51 2.70 4.80
C THR A 65 30.02 3.86 5.66
N VAL A 66 28.95 3.64 6.41
CA VAL A 66 28.24 4.70 7.17
C VAL A 66 28.45 4.63 8.68
N ALA A 67 28.95 3.49 9.20
CA ALA A 67 29.29 3.33 10.61
C ALA A 67 30.37 2.26 10.84
N TRP A 68 31.00 2.34 12.03
CA TRP A 68 32.08 1.45 12.48
C TRP A 68 31.86 1.00 13.94
N PRO A 69 30.73 0.32 14.27
CA PRO A 69 30.50 -0.20 15.60
C PRO A 69 31.61 -1.15 16.04
N LYS A 70 31.99 -1.05 17.32
CA LYS A 70 32.93 -1.95 17.96
C LYS A 70 32.18 -3.18 18.46
N MET A 71 32.40 -4.31 17.80
CA MET A 71 31.71 -5.57 18.06
C MET A 71 32.69 -6.64 18.55
N ARG A 72 32.21 -7.56 19.36
CA ARG A 72 32.99 -8.68 19.91
C ARG A 72 32.84 -9.88 19.01
N THR A 73 33.88 -10.69 18.88
CA THR A 73 33.78 -11.98 18.18
C THR A 73 32.78 -12.89 18.89
N TYR A 74 32.00 -13.63 18.10
CA TYR A 74 31.01 -14.59 18.53
C TYR A 74 31.10 -15.87 17.66
N PRO A 75 30.87 -17.08 18.21
CA PRO A 75 30.92 -17.37 19.64
C PRO A 75 32.30 -17.02 20.20
N SER A 76 32.30 -16.38 21.36
CA SER A 76 33.53 -16.06 22.10
C SER A 76 33.78 -17.09 23.18
N GLY A 77 35.05 -17.18 23.57
CA GLY A 77 35.48 -17.94 24.72
C GLY A 77 36.61 -18.90 24.38
N ILE A 78 37.26 -19.38 25.42
CA ILE A 78 38.34 -20.36 25.31
C ILE A 78 38.04 -21.53 26.22
N GLU A 79 38.36 -22.72 25.75
CA GLU A 79 38.27 -23.93 26.56
C GLU A 79 39.60 -24.14 27.30
N VAL A 80 39.54 -24.12 28.63
CA VAL A 80 40.71 -24.32 29.49
C VAL A 80 40.36 -25.38 30.52
N LEU A 81 41.02 -26.53 30.46
CA LEU A 81 40.83 -27.65 31.39
C LEU A 81 39.36 -28.10 31.49
N GLY A 82 38.62 -28.10 30.38
CA GLY A 82 37.20 -28.46 30.32
C GLY A 82 36.22 -27.38 30.78
N PHE A 83 36.71 -26.20 31.18
CA PHE A 83 35.88 -25.03 31.46
C PHE A 83 35.86 -24.08 30.27
N HIS A 84 34.67 -23.65 29.86
CA HIS A 84 34.51 -22.63 28.84
C HIS A 84 34.48 -21.24 29.50
N LEU A 85 35.54 -20.47 29.32
CA LEU A 85 35.71 -19.15 29.93
C LEU A 85 35.45 -18.04 28.90
N PHE A 86 34.96 -16.89 29.39
CA PHE A 86 34.71 -15.67 28.59
C PHE A 86 33.66 -15.83 27.48
N SER A 87 32.80 -16.84 27.57
CA SER A 87 31.71 -16.98 26.63
C SER A 87 30.68 -15.87 26.81
N TYR A 88 30.27 -15.30 25.68
CA TYR A 88 29.14 -14.39 25.63
C TYR A 88 27.87 -15.17 25.34
N LYS A 89 26.80 -14.91 26.10
CA LYS A 89 25.47 -15.45 25.84
C LYS A 89 24.65 -14.40 25.10
N LEU A 90 24.16 -14.74 23.91
CA LEU A 90 23.28 -13.84 23.14
C LEU A 90 22.07 -13.40 23.96
N GLY A 91 21.79 -12.11 23.90
CA GLY A 91 20.64 -11.45 24.49
C GLY A 91 19.68 -10.91 23.43
N ARG A 92 18.45 -10.62 23.85
CA ARG A 92 17.51 -9.87 23.02
C ARG A 92 18.04 -8.47 22.79
N ASN A 93 17.76 -7.93 21.61
CA ASN A 93 18.21 -6.63 21.12
C ASN A 93 19.72 -6.51 20.92
N ASP A 94 20.51 -7.58 21.07
CA ASP A 94 21.88 -7.58 20.58
C ASP A 94 21.88 -7.34 19.07
N ILE A 95 22.85 -6.57 18.59
CA ILE A 95 23.10 -6.43 17.15
C ILE A 95 24.17 -7.44 16.79
N VAL A 96 23.93 -8.22 15.75
CA VAL A 96 24.80 -9.30 15.30
C VAL A 96 25.17 -9.11 13.85
N GLU A 97 26.38 -9.54 13.51
CA GLU A 97 26.78 -9.76 12.12
C GLU A 97 26.66 -11.25 11.81
N ILE A 98 26.01 -11.54 10.68
CA ILE A 98 25.71 -12.88 10.19
C ILE A 98 26.36 -13.01 8.83
N ASP A 99 27.21 -14.02 8.65
CA ASP A 99 27.86 -14.29 7.38
C ASP A 99 27.83 -15.78 7.07
N ASN A 100 27.03 -16.14 6.08
CA ASN A 100 26.92 -17.48 5.53
C ASN A 100 26.66 -17.43 4.02
N GLU A 101 26.60 -18.60 3.37
CA GLU A 101 26.37 -18.66 1.92
C GLU A 101 25.03 -18.01 1.50
N LYS A 102 24.04 -18.00 2.39
CA LYS A 102 22.75 -17.37 2.13
C LYS A 102 22.84 -15.85 2.12
N THR A 103 23.51 -15.24 3.11
CA THR A 103 23.72 -13.78 3.13
C THR A 103 24.55 -13.33 1.94
N LYS A 104 25.60 -14.07 1.57
CA LYS A 104 26.43 -13.78 0.40
C LYS A 104 25.66 -13.84 -0.92
N THR A 105 24.81 -14.87 -1.08
CA THR A 105 23.96 -15.00 -2.28
C THR A 105 22.99 -13.83 -2.38
N LEU A 106 22.27 -13.54 -1.27
CA LEU A 106 21.30 -12.44 -1.24
C LEU A 106 21.96 -11.07 -1.46
N SER A 107 23.13 -10.81 -0.87
CA SER A 107 23.84 -9.54 -1.08
C SER A 107 24.34 -9.42 -2.51
N LYS A 108 24.82 -10.50 -3.11
CA LYS A 108 25.31 -10.49 -4.48
C LYS A 108 24.19 -10.21 -5.47
N ASP A 109 23.05 -10.87 -5.28
CA ASP A 109 21.89 -10.71 -6.13
C ASP A 109 21.29 -9.30 -6.02
N LYS A 110 21.24 -8.73 -4.80
CA LYS A 110 20.63 -7.41 -4.57
C LYS A 110 21.58 -6.23 -4.76
N TYR A 111 22.83 -6.37 -4.32
CA TYR A 111 23.80 -5.28 -4.22
C TYR A 111 25.04 -5.46 -5.10
N GLY A 112 25.17 -6.61 -5.78
CA GLY A 112 26.27 -6.90 -6.71
C GLY A 112 27.55 -7.44 -6.07
N GLU A 113 27.63 -7.53 -4.74
CA GLU A 113 28.80 -8.02 -4.01
C GLU A 113 28.41 -8.96 -2.86
N GLU A 114 29.26 -9.94 -2.57
CA GLU A 114 29.07 -10.90 -1.46
C GLU A 114 29.43 -10.25 -0.11
N ALA A 115 28.50 -10.25 0.83
CA ALA A 115 28.66 -9.63 2.14
C ALA A 115 27.76 -10.29 3.21
N GLY A 116 28.22 -10.21 4.46
CA GLY A 116 27.42 -10.52 5.65
C GLY A 116 26.36 -9.45 5.93
N PHE A 117 25.40 -9.79 6.79
CA PHE A 117 24.28 -8.93 7.17
C PHE A 117 24.39 -8.56 8.64
N VAL A 118 24.24 -7.27 8.93
CA VAL A 118 24.06 -6.80 10.32
C VAL A 118 22.57 -6.66 10.62
N LYS A 119 22.12 -7.29 11.71
CA LYS A 119 20.72 -7.34 12.15
C LYS A 119 20.62 -7.32 13.67
N ARG A 120 19.44 -7.01 14.20
CA ARG A 120 19.13 -7.11 15.63
C ARG A 120 18.47 -8.44 15.95
N VAL A 121 18.91 -9.10 17.01
CA VAL A 121 18.27 -10.29 17.58
C VAL A 121 16.97 -9.88 18.26
N ILE A 122 15.84 -10.40 17.76
CA ILE A 122 14.50 -10.08 18.28
C ILE A 122 13.98 -11.21 19.15
N ALA A 123 14.12 -12.45 18.69
CA ALA A 123 13.72 -13.64 19.43
C ALA A 123 14.88 -14.64 19.56
N LEU A 124 15.02 -15.20 20.76
CA LEU A 124 16.05 -16.15 21.16
C LEU A 124 15.49 -17.59 21.16
N PRO A 125 16.38 -18.60 21.26
CA PRO A 125 15.99 -19.99 21.54
C PRO A 125 14.88 -20.14 22.58
N GLY A 126 13.80 -20.83 22.20
CA GLY A 126 12.66 -21.13 23.07
C GLY A 126 11.58 -20.05 23.13
N ASP A 127 11.80 -18.88 22.53
CA ASP A 127 10.77 -17.84 22.45
C ASP A 127 9.67 -18.19 21.44
N THR A 128 8.52 -17.56 21.61
CA THR A 128 7.54 -17.36 20.54
C THR A 128 7.58 -15.93 20.03
N ILE A 129 7.41 -15.78 18.72
CA ILE A 129 7.25 -14.50 18.06
C ILE A 129 5.98 -14.49 17.22
N GLU A 130 5.25 -13.39 17.26
CA GLU A 130 4.08 -13.11 16.43
C GLU A 130 4.18 -11.66 15.93
N LEU A 131 3.81 -11.43 14.67
CA LEU A 131 3.68 -10.09 14.10
C LEU A 131 2.20 -9.76 14.01
N LYS A 132 1.78 -8.64 14.60
CA LYS A 132 0.37 -8.27 14.64
C LYS A 132 0.24 -6.76 14.63
N ASP A 133 -0.57 -6.27 13.69
CA ASP A 133 -0.92 -4.85 13.58
C ASP A 133 0.32 -3.92 13.50
N GLY A 134 1.38 -4.35 12.81
CA GLY A 134 2.62 -3.58 12.68
C GLY A 134 3.58 -3.68 13.87
N PHE A 135 3.25 -4.47 14.90
CA PHE A 135 4.05 -4.66 16.10
C PHE A 135 4.57 -6.09 16.24
N VAL A 136 5.70 -6.22 16.95
CA VAL A 136 6.24 -7.51 17.38
C VAL A 136 5.65 -7.89 18.73
N PHE A 137 5.21 -9.13 18.85
CA PHE A 137 4.83 -9.76 20.10
C PHE A 137 5.81 -10.91 20.38
N LEU A 138 6.39 -10.91 21.58
CA LEU A 138 7.33 -11.90 22.07
C LEU A 138 6.73 -12.58 23.28
N ASN A 139 6.58 -13.90 23.26
CA ASN A 139 5.94 -14.64 24.35
C ASN A 139 4.57 -14.02 24.74
N SER A 140 3.77 -13.68 23.72
CA SER A 140 2.46 -13.03 23.83
C SER A 140 2.44 -11.61 24.43
N GLN A 141 3.60 -10.96 24.58
CA GLN A 141 3.72 -9.58 25.06
C GLN A 141 4.27 -8.68 23.96
N ARG A 142 3.68 -7.48 23.79
CA ARG A 142 4.18 -6.51 22.80
C ARG A 142 5.61 -6.08 23.17
N ALA A 143 6.52 -6.17 22.22
CA ALA A 143 7.90 -5.74 22.38
C ALA A 143 7.98 -4.20 22.42
N ASP A 144 8.84 -3.68 23.29
CA ASP A 144 9.23 -2.27 23.28
C ASP A 144 10.45 -2.10 22.37
N GLU A 145 10.25 -1.45 21.21
CA GLU A 145 11.25 -1.35 20.14
C GLU A 145 11.62 0.11 19.80
N PRO A 146 12.27 0.84 20.72
CA PRO A 146 12.62 2.26 20.52
C PRO A 146 13.63 2.48 19.39
N PHE A 147 14.37 1.43 19.03
CA PHE A 147 15.34 1.44 17.94
C PHE A 147 14.69 1.38 16.56
N THR A 148 13.38 1.17 16.42
CA THR A 148 12.73 1.09 15.10
C THR A 148 12.62 2.46 14.44
N ALA A 149 12.84 2.54 13.12
CA ALA A 149 12.77 3.79 12.36
C ALA A 149 11.38 4.46 12.42
N LYS A 150 10.32 3.65 12.46
CA LYS A 150 8.94 4.10 12.56
C LYS A 150 8.15 3.19 13.49
N PRO A 151 7.20 3.73 14.27
CA PRO A 151 6.27 2.90 15.00
C PRO A 151 5.42 2.08 14.03
N ARG A 152 4.92 0.94 14.49
CA ARG A 152 3.92 0.16 13.76
C ARG A 152 4.33 -0.19 12.31
N SER A 153 5.59 -0.59 12.13
CA SER A 153 6.21 -0.81 10.82
C SER A 153 6.59 -2.27 10.55
N THR A 154 6.24 -3.19 11.45
CA THR A 154 6.61 -4.60 11.34
C THR A 154 5.43 -5.45 10.87
N TYR A 155 5.41 -5.75 9.58
CA TYR A 155 4.45 -6.65 8.96
C TYR A 155 5.12 -7.95 8.51
N GLY A 156 4.30 -8.98 8.36
CA GLY A 156 4.75 -10.32 8.03
C GLY A 156 5.32 -10.48 6.61
N GLY A 157 5.99 -11.61 6.41
CA GLY A 157 6.55 -12.05 5.15
C GLY A 157 6.40 -13.55 4.94
N ASP A 158 7.17 -14.10 4.00
CA ASP A 158 7.09 -15.51 3.60
C ASP A 158 7.43 -16.48 4.74
N THR A 159 8.41 -16.14 5.58
CA THR A 159 8.81 -16.98 6.71
C THR A 159 7.84 -16.83 7.88
N LEU A 160 7.37 -15.61 8.15
CA LEU A 160 6.45 -15.32 9.25
C LEU A 160 5.38 -14.33 8.79
N SER A 161 4.22 -14.85 8.43
CA SER A 161 3.05 -14.02 8.09
C SER A 161 2.42 -13.40 9.34
N ASP A 162 1.67 -12.31 9.15
CA ASP A 162 0.95 -11.67 10.25
C ASP A 162 -0.02 -12.63 10.96
N CYS A 163 -0.13 -12.46 12.27
CA CYS A 163 -0.99 -13.21 13.19
C CYS A 163 -0.73 -14.72 13.19
N LYS A 164 0.50 -15.13 12.84
CA LYS A 164 1.00 -16.48 13.05
C LYS A 164 2.05 -16.47 14.15
N VAL A 165 1.98 -17.48 15.02
CA VAL A 165 2.97 -17.69 16.07
C VAL A 165 4.06 -18.61 15.54
N LEU A 166 5.31 -18.17 15.63
CA LEU A 166 6.49 -18.96 15.30
C LEU A 166 7.28 -19.26 16.58
N HIS A 167 7.59 -20.53 16.80
CA HIS A 167 8.46 -20.99 17.89
C HIS A 167 9.92 -21.01 17.42
N ILE A 168 10.83 -20.45 18.22
CA ILE A 168 12.26 -20.39 17.89
C ILE A 168 12.99 -21.66 18.39
N PRO A 169 13.59 -22.47 17.49
CA PRO A 169 14.38 -23.64 17.88
C PRO A 169 15.60 -23.31 18.75
N GLN A 170 16.14 -24.33 19.44
CA GLN A 170 17.21 -24.12 20.45
C GLN A 170 18.53 -23.58 19.90
N ASP A 171 18.80 -23.82 18.62
CA ASP A 171 20.03 -23.48 17.91
C ASP A 171 19.86 -22.28 16.96
N LYS A 172 18.70 -21.61 17.02
CA LYS A 172 18.34 -20.53 16.09
C LYS A 172 17.91 -19.26 16.80
N VAL A 173 17.98 -18.15 16.07
CA VAL A 173 17.44 -16.84 16.45
C VAL A 173 16.58 -16.26 15.33
N PHE A 174 15.68 -15.36 15.69
CA PHE A 174 14.95 -14.51 14.74
C PHE A 174 15.53 -13.11 14.79
N VAL A 175 15.97 -12.59 13.63
CA VAL A 175 16.63 -11.30 13.53
C VAL A 175 15.87 -10.36 12.60
N MET A 176 15.87 -9.06 12.93
CA MET A 176 15.27 -8.02 12.07
C MET A 176 16.18 -6.80 11.99
N GLY A 177 16.04 -6.04 10.90
CA GLY A 177 16.63 -4.70 10.81
C GLY A 177 15.82 -3.69 11.63
N ASP A 178 16.46 -2.62 12.05
CA ASP A 178 15.80 -1.51 12.75
C ASP A 178 14.92 -0.69 11.81
N ASN A 179 15.26 -0.69 10.51
CA ASN A 179 14.43 -0.16 9.45
C ASN A 179 13.64 -1.30 8.80
N ARG A 180 12.52 -1.67 9.43
CA ARG A 180 11.72 -2.84 9.04
C ARG A 180 11.34 -2.86 7.56
N LYS A 181 11.04 -1.72 6.96
CA LYS A 181 10.66 -1.65 5.54
C LYS A 181 11.83 -1.83 4.58
N ALA A 182 13.05 -1.47 4.98
CA ALA A 182 14.25 -1.54 4.13
C ALA A 182 15.16 -2.73 4.48
N SER A 183 14.64 -3.72 5.20
CA SER A 183 15.44 -4.79 5.77
C SER A 183 15.10 -6.14 5.16
N LEU A 184 16.09 -6.75 4.50
CA LEU A 184 16.09 -8.18 4.20
C LEU A 184 16.42 -8.95 5.47
N ASP A 185 15.42 -9.56 6.12
CA ASP A 185 15.56 -10.18 7.43
C ASP A 185 14.71 -11.44 7.63
N SER A 186 14.64 -11.95 8.87
CA SER A 186 14.04 -13.26 9.18
C SER A 186 12.56 -13.38 8.81
N ARG A 187 11.86 -12.28 8.52
CA ARG A 187 10.47 -12.31 8.05
C ARG A 187 10.32 -12.87 6.64
N TYR A 188 11.35 -12.72 5.80
CA TYR A 188 11.31 -13.02 4.36
C TYR A 188 12.40 -14.04 4.01
N GLU A 189 13.35 -13.67 3.15
CA GLU A 189 14.30 -14.56 2.50
C GLU A 189 15.30 -15.11 3.49
N LEU A 190 15.72 -14.33 4.50
CA LEU A 190 16.77 -14.76 5.44
C LEU A 190 16.30 -15.93 6.32
N GLY A 191 15.04 -15.91 6.73
CA GLY A 191 14.46 -16.90 7.65
C GLY A 191 15.15 -16.94 9.02
N LEU A 192 14.98 -18.05 9.74
CA LEU A 192 15.66 -18.26 11.02
C LEU A 192 17.17 -18.44 10.83
N ILE A 193 17.95 -17.83 11.72
CA ILE A 193 19.42 -17.84 11.66
C ILE A 193 19.98 -18.85 12.63
N ASP A 194 20.87 -19.72 12.16
CA ASP A 194 21.66 -20.59 13.01
C ASP A 194 22.65 -19.77 13.85
N ILE A 195 22.68 -20.00 15.16
CA ILE A 195 23.53 -19.23 16.09
C ILE A 195 25.02 -19.33 15.71
N LYS A 196 25.43 -20.43 15.08
CA LYS A 196 26.81 -20.65 14.62
C LYS A 196 27.24 -19.73 13.46
N ASP A 197 26.27 -19.17 12.72
CA ASP A 197 26.53 -18.30 11.57
C ASP A 197 26.69 -16.82 11.99
N ILE A 198 26.58 -16.54 13.30
CA ILE A 198 26.86 -15.22 13.87
C ILE A 198 28.35 -15.16 14.18
N HIS A 199 29.06 -14.16 13.63
CA HIS A 199 30.50 -14.00 13.87
C HIS A 199 30.85 -12.82 14.77
N PHE A 200 29.97 -11.82 14.86
CA PHE A 200 30.16 -10.68 15.75
C PHE A 200 28.88 -10.28 16.47
N VAL A 201 29.04 -9.72 17.66
CA VAL A 201 27.95 -9.20 18.49
C VAL A 201 28.30 -7.85 19.11
N LEU A 202 27.34 -6.92 19.05
CA LEU A 202 27.29 -5.67 19.79
C LEU A 202 26.20 -5.80 20.87
N PRO A 203 26.59 -6.09 22.13
CA PRO A 203 25.66 -6.30 23.22
C PRO A 203 24.72 -5.11 23.45
N TRP A 204 23.46 -5.38 23.82
CA TRP A 204 22.44 -4.36 24.07
C TRP A 204 22.86 -3.27 25.09
N ASP A 205 23.62 -3.64 26.13
CA ASP A 205 24.14 -2.71 27.13
C ASP A 205 25.27 -1.80 26.60
N LYS A 206 25.89 -2.18 25.48
CA LYS A 206 26.96 -1.43 24.80
C LYS A 206 26.47 -0.51 23.69
N GLN A 207 25.17 -0.55 23.35
CA GLN A 207 24.57 0.30 22.33
C GLN A 207 24.24 1.73 22.82
N GLY A 208 24.82 2.16 23.95
CA GLY A 208 24.47 3.41 24.64
C GLY A 208 24.58 4.66 23.78
N GLU A 209 25.58 4.73 22.91
CA GLU A 209 25.83 5.88 22.03
C GLU A 209 24.74 6.08 20.96
N TYR A 210 24.05 5.00 20.56
CA TYR A 210 23.01 5.05 19.53
C TYR A 210 21.63 5.39 20.09
N ARG A 211 21.44 5.32 21.41
CA ARG A 211 20.13 5.54 22.05
C ARG A 211 19.57 6.93 21.83
N VAL A 212 20.43 7.92 21.55
CA VAL A 212 20.02 9.29 21.21
C VAL A 212 19.26 9.37 19.88
N LEU A 213 19.44 8.38 18.99
CA LEU A 213 18.78 8.28 17.69
C LEU A 213 17.45 7.52 17.76
N TRP A 214 17.14 6.94 18.92
CA TRP A 214 15.94 6.13 19.11
C TRP A 214 14.72 7.00 19.38
N ARG A 215 13.58 6.54 18.88
CA ARG A 215 12.30 7.23 19.06
C ARG A 215 11.69 6.89 20.43
N GLY A 216 10.83 7.77 20.92
CA GLY A 216 9.94 7.43 22.02
C GLY A 216 8.89 6.39 21.59
N THR A 217 8.54 5.48 22.50
CA THR A 217 7.58 4.39 22.27
C THR A 217 6.31 4.49 23.13
N ARG A 218 6.24 5.54 23.98
CA ARG A 218 5.16 5.73 24.95
C ARG A 218 3.76 5.67 24.31
N ASP A 219 3.63 6.27 23.14
CA ASP A 219 2.33 6.42 22.46
C ASP A 219 2.11 5.36 21.37
N ASP A 220 3.04 4.41 21.18
CA ASP A 220 2.94 3.38 20.14
C ASP A 220 1.64 2.58 20.25
N ALA A 221 1.23 2.26 21.48
CA ALA A 221 0.01 1.53 21.73
C ALA A 221 -1.26 2.26 21.22
N SER A 222 -1.23 3.59 21.14
CA SER A 222 -2.35 4.38 20.62
C SER A 222 -2.50 4.29 19.10
N LEU A 223 -1.45 3.83 18.41
CA LEU A 223 -1.46 3.61 16.97
C LEU A 223 -2.07 2.26 16.60
N ALA A 224 -2.31 1.38 17.58
CA ALA A 224 -2.93 0.09 17.33
C ALA A 224 -4.34 0.25 16.76
N ASN A 225 -4.65 -0.53 15.73
CA ASN A 225 -5.92 -0.52 15.00
C ASN A 225 -6.31 0.84 14.39
N THR A 226 -5.34 1.71 14.08
CA THR A 226 -5.60 3.00 13.40
C THR A 226 -5.09 2.97 11.96
N THR A 227 -5.37 4.02 11.18
CA THR A 227 -4.77 4.22 9.86
C THR A 227 -3.87 5.43 9.88
N ILE A 228 -2.74 5.36 9.17
CA ILE A 228 -1.86 6.52 8.92
C ILE A 228 -1.97 7.02 7.47
N LEU A 229 -2.82 6.39 6.66
CA LEU A 229 -3.03 6.76 5.26
C LEU A 229 -3.89 8.02 5.16
N ASP A 230 -3.40 8.98 4.37
CA ASP A 230 -4.15 10.17 3.97
C ASP A 230 -4.53 10.07 2.49
N GLY A 231 -5.82 9.87 2.22
CA GLY A 231 -6.33 9.74 0.86
C GLY A 231 -6.15 11.00 0.00
N LYS A 232 -6.14 12.21 0.59
CA LYS A 232 -5.88 13.44 -0.16
C LYS A 232 -4.41 13.55 -0.52
N GLU A 233 -3.54 13.19 0.40
CA GLU A 233 -2.10 13.16 0.16
C GLU A 233 -1.72 12.12 -0.90
N PHE A 234 -2.37 10.94 -0.87
CA PHE A 234 -2.22 9.94 -1.92
C PHE A 234 -2.53 10.52 -3.31
N VAL A 235 -3.67 11.21 -3.44
CA VAL A 235 -4.08 11.81 -4.71
C VAL A 235 -3.13 12.94 -5.13
N ARG A 236 -2.60 13.71 -4.18
CA ARG A 236 -1.57 14.73 -4.45
C ARG A 236 -0.32 14.09 -5.06
N LEU A 237 0.21 13.03 -4.44
CA LEU A 237 1.39 12.31 -4.92
C LEU A 237 1.14 11.63 -6.27
N LEU A 238 -0.01 10.97 -6.45
CA LEU A 238 -0.40 10.38 -7.73
C LEU A 238 -0.47 11.44 -8.83
N ASN A 239 -1.01 12.63 -8.55
CA ASN A 239 -1.10 13.72 -9.52
C ASN A 239 0.27 14.25 -9.95
N ILE A 240 1.28 14.21 -9.07
CA ILE A 240 2.67 14.51 -9.45
C ILE A 240 3.15 13.47 -10.49
N LYS A 241 2.95 12.18 -10.23
CA LYS A 241 3.30 11.09 -11.17
C LYS A 241 2.52 11.15 -12.49
N ARG A 242 1.25 11.57 -12.45
CA ARG A 242 0.42 11.79 -13.65
C ARG A 242 0.97 12.95 -14.48
N LYS A 243 1.39 14.04 -13.85
CA LYS A 243 1.98 15.20 -14.52
C LYS A 243 3.30 14.85 -15.23
N GLU A 244 4.13 14.01 -14.61
CA GLU A 244 5.37 13.48 -15.24
C GLU A 244 5.09 12.69 -16.54
N LYS A 245 3.84 12.26 -16.76
CA LYS A 245 3.37 11.51 -17.93
C LYS A 245 2.44 12.32 -18.84
N ASP A 246 2.40 13.64 -18.68
CA ASP A 246 1.52 14.55 -19.42
C ASP A 246 0.01 14.22 -19.30
N LEU A 247 -0.39 13.62 -18.17
CA LEU A 247 -1.79 13.29 -17.87
C LEU A 247 -2.46 14.39 -17.02
N LYS A 248 -3.76 14.60 -17.24
CA LYS A 248 -4.57 15.52 -16.43
C LYS A 248 -4.63 15.03 -14.97
N PRO A 249 -4.59 15.94 -13.97
CA PRO A 249 -4.75 15.55 -12.58
C PRO A 249 -6.16 15.02 -12.31
N LEU A 250 -6.27 14.08 -11.38
CA LEU A 250 -7.53 13.59 -10.83
C LEU A 250 -8.00 14.51 -9.70
N ASN A 251 -9.31 14.74 -9.60
CA ASN A 251 -9.91 15.47 -8.49
C ASN A 251 -10.28 14.50 -7.36
N PHE A 252 -9.95 14.87 -6.13
CA PHE A 252 -10.43 14.14 -4.97
C PHE A 252 -11.94 14.35 -4.78
N LYS A 253 -12.72 13.25 -4.69
CA LYS A 253 -14.16 13.28 -4.43
C LYS A 253 -14.51 12.50 -3.17
N GLU A 254 -15.10 13.20 -2.20
CA GLU A 254 -15.52 12.60 -0.94
C GLU A 254 -16.52 11.46 -1.15
N GLN A 255 -17.43 11.56 -2.13
CA GLN A 255 -18.38 10.49 -2.42
C GLN A 255 -17.70 9.20 -2.90
N LEU A 256 -16.55 9.29 -3.59
CA LEU A 256 -15.79 8.11 -3.99
C LEU A 256 -15.05 7.51 -2.77
N SER A 257 -14.62 8.33 -1.81
CA SER A 257 -14.11 7.82 -0.52
C SER A 257 -15.21 7.20 0.36
N ILE A 258 -16.42 7.76 0.38
CA ILE A 258 -17.56 7.11 1.06
C ILE A 258 -17.85 5.75 0.42
N SER A 259 -17.84 5.69 -0.92
CA SER A 259 -18.02 4.44 -1.66
C SER A 259 -16.91 3.42 -1.34
N GLY A 260 -15.65 3.84 -1.36
CA GLY A 260 -14.52 2.96 -1.01
C GLY A 260 -14.62 2.45 0.42
N LYS A 261 -15.07 3.27 1.38
CA LYS A 261 -15.29 2.85 2.77
C LYS A 261 -16.37 1.78 2.90
N ILE A 262 -17.51 1.94 2.22
CA ILE A 262 -18.58 0.94 2.18
C ILE A 262 -18.02 -0.39 1.66
N ARG A 263 -17.28 -0.32 0.56
CA ARG A 263 -16.69 -1.48 -0.10
C ARG A 263 -15.66 -2.18 0.77
N ALA A 264 -14.70 -1.43 1.33
CA ALA A 264 -13.65 -1.94 2.20
C ALA A 264 -14.21 -2.62 3.46
N LYS A 265 -15.27 -2.04 4.07
CA LYS A 265 -15.95 -2.66 5.20
C LYS A 265 -16.56 -4.01 4.82
N ALA A 266 -17.25 -4.11 3.68
CA ALA A 266 -17.84 -5.36 3.22
C ALA A 266 -16.77 -6.43 2.92
N MET A 267 -15.62 -6.03 2.35
CA MET A 267 -14.48 -6.93 2.13
C MET A 267 -13.94 -7.50 3.44
N ILE A 268 -13.78 -6.67 4.47
CA ILE A 268 -13.31 -7.10 5.79
C ILE A 268 -14.33 -8.02 6.46
N ASP A 269 -15.59 -7.59 6.57
CA ASP A 269 -16.63 -8.31 7.31
C ASP A 269 -16.87 -9.72 6.74
N ALA A 270 -16.72 -9.90 5.42
CA ALA A 270 -16.90 -11.18 4.73
C ALA A 270 -15.59 -11.93 4.43
N ASN A 271 -14.43 -11.35 4.80
CA ASN A 271 -13.10 -11.79 4.38
C ASN A 271 -13.02 -12.07 2.87
N ASP A 272 -13.52 -11.14 2.06
CA ASP A 272 -13.70 -11.28 0.61
C ASP A 272 -13.10 -10.10 -0.16
N PHE A 273 -11.80 -10.20 -0.45
CA PHE A 273 -11.03 -9.21 -1.21
C PHE A 273 -11.01 -9.56 -2.70
N SER A 274 -12.19 -9.67 -3.29
CA SER A 274 -12.39 -10.02 -4.71
C SER A 274 -13.21 -8.95 -5.41
N THR A 275 -12.97 -8.76 -6.72
CA THR A 275 -13.74 -7.82 -7.56
C THR A 275 -15.20 -8.27 -7.73
N GLU A 276 -15.45 -9.57 -7.73
CA GLU A 276 -16.76 -10.19 -7.95
C GLU A 276 -17.69 -9.99 -6.76
N ALA A 277 -17.13 -9.78 -5.56
CA ALA A 277 -17.85 -9.61 -4.31
C ALA A 277 -18.82 -10.77 -4.00
N THR A 278 -18.41 -12.01 -4.33
CA THR A 278 -19.28 -13.20 -4.28
C THR A 278 -19.74 -13.53 -2.86
N ARG A 279 -18.92 -13.24 -1.84
CA ARG A 279 -19.28 -13.43 -0.42
C ARG A 279 -19.67 -12.12 0.24
N SER A 280 -18.97 -11.03 -0.06
CA SER A 280 -19.25 -9.71 0.51
C SER A 280 -20.59 -9.13 0.06
N GLY A 281 -21.09 -9.51 -1.12
CA GLY A 281 -22.39 -9.10 -1.65
C GLY A 281 -22.50 -7.62 -2.02
N VAL A 282 -21.41 -6.85 -1.85
CA VAL A 282 -21.33 -5.42 -2.13
C VAL A 282 -20.29 -5.18 -3.21
N THR A 283 -20.77 -4.95 -4.43
CA THR A 283 -19.93 -4.63 -5.59
C THR A 283 -19.50 -3.16 -5.58
N MET A 284 -18.45 -2.82 -6.35
CA MET A 284 -18.06 -1.42 -6.63
C MET A 284 -19.29 -0.58 -7.02
N MET A 285 -20.15 -1.12 -7.88
CA MET A 285 -21.25 -0.37 -8.47
C MET A 285 -22.36 -0.06 -7.48
N GLN A 286 -22.65 -1.01 -6.59
CA GLN A 286 -23.57 -0.79 -5.47
C GLN A 286 -23.01 0.24 -4.49
N ALA A 287 -21.72 0.16 -4.16
CA ALA A 287 -21.06 1.11 -3.25
C ALA A 287 -21.07 2.54 -3.82
N ILE A 288 -20.71 2.70 -5.11
CA ILE A 288 -20.73 4.00 -5.80
C ILE A 288 -22.14 4.57 -5.88
N LYS A 289 -23.14 3.74 -6.21
CA LYS A 289 -24.54 4.18 -6.24
C LYS A 289 -25.01 4.66 -4.86
N THR A 290 -24.62 3.96 -3.81
CA THR A 290 -24.99 4.26 -2.41
C THR A 290 -24.34 5.53 -1.90
N SER A 291 -23.12 5.85 -2.33
CA SER A 291 -22.46 7.10 -1.94
C SER A 291 -23.05 8.35 -2.60
N GLY A 292 -23.96 8.18 -3.56
CA GLY A 292 -24.57 9.27 -4.31
C GLY A 292 -23.66 9.84 -5.41
N TYR A 293 -22.49 9.24 -5.66
CA TYR A 293 -21.65 9.63 -6.78
C TYR A 293 -22.33 9.28 -8.12
N ARG A 294 -22.18 10.17 -9.10
CA ARG A 294 -22.79 10.04 -10.43
C ARG A 294 -21.74 10.24 -11.48
N ASN A 295 -21.45 9.18 -12.22
CA ASN A 295 -20.68 9.18 -13.46
C ASN A 295 -21.04 7.91 -14.25
N ILE A 296 -20.37 7.65 -15.37
CA ILE A 296 -20.72 6.52 -16.24
C ILE A 296 -19.60 5.48 -16.39
N ILE A 297 -18.35 5.87 -16.11
CA ILE A 297 -17.20 4.97 -16.12
C ILE A 297 -16.61 4.95 -14.73
N PHE A 298 -16.31 3.75 -14.25
CA PHE A 298 -15.78 3.53 -12.91
C PHE A 298 -14.69 2.48 -12.95
N ALA A 299 -13.74 2.62 -12.04
CA ALA A 299 -12.78 1.56 -11.75
C ALA A 299 -12.52 1.46 -10.25
N GLU A 300 -12.08 0.29 -9.84
CA GLU A 300 -11.72 -0.05 -8.48
C GLU A 300 -10.26 -0.50 -8.47
N VAL A 301 -9.50 0.03 -7.52
CA VAL A 301 -8.18 -0.46 -7.14
C VAL A 301 -8.24 -0.68 -5.63
N PHE A 302 -7.81 -1.85 -5.17
CA PHE A 302 -7.77 -2.12 -3.75
C PHE A 302 -6.55 -2.95 -3.36
N THR A 303 -6.18 -2.87 -2.10
CA THR A 303 -5.18 -3.74 -1.48
C THR A 303 -5.53 -4.01 -0.03
N LYS A 304 -4.85 -5.00 0.55
CA LYS A 304 -4.92 -5.36 1.96
C LYS A 304 -3.54 -5.19 2.56
N GLY A 305 -3.44 -4.47 3.66
CA GLY A 305 -2.19 -4.18 4.35
C GLY A 305 -2.18 -2.75 4.86
N PHE A 306 -1.28 -2.49 5.81
CA PHE A 306 -1.07 -1.16 6.35
C PHE A 306 0.10 -0.52 5.61
N TYR A 307 -0.20 0.58 4.92
CA TYR A 307 0.78 1.27 4.08
C TYR A 307 1.00 2.69 4.56
N GLU A 308 2.18 3.24 4.28
CA GLU A 308 2.31 4.68 4.19
C GLU A 308 1.83 5.20 2.84
N THR A 309 1.51 6.49 2.74
CA THR A 309 0.93 7.05 1.53
C THR A 309 1.82 6.89 0.29
N GLU A 310 3.13 7.12 0.41
CA GLU A 310 4.10 6.93 -0.68
C GLU A 310 4.25 5.45 -1.05
N GLU A 311 4.35 4.58 -0.04
CA GLU A 311 4.47 3.13 -0.22
C GLU A 311 3.24 2.52 -0.91
N LEU A 312 2.04 2.96 -0.54
CA LEU A 312 0.81 2.56 -1.19
C LEU A 312 0.82 2.95 -2.68
N LEU A 313 1.29 4.16 -2.98
CA LEU A 313 1.40 4.63 -4.36
C LEU A 313 2.39 3.78 -5.15
N ASP A 314 3.58 3.53 -4.60
CA ASP A 314 4.59 2.69 -5.26
C ASP A 314 4.06 1.26 -5.46
N ASN A 315 3.46 0.65 -4.45
CA ASN A 315 2.80 -0.66 -4.52
C ASN A 315 1.75 -0.69 -5.64
N PHE A 316 0.86 0.30 -5.74
CA PHE A 316 -0.11 0.35 -6.84
C PHE A 316 0.51 0.62 -8.22
N LEU A 317 1.68 1.25 -8.31
CA LEU A 317 2.35 1.53 -9.58
C LEU A 317 3.30 0.41 -10.04
N GLU A 318 3.61 -0.52 -9.14
CA GLU A 318 4.38 -1.74 -9.43
C GLU A 318 3.55 -2.74 -10.25
N PHE A 319 2.28 -2.96 -9.88
CA PHE A 319 1.40 -3.87 -10.60
C PHE A 319 0.86 -3.24 -11.91
N PRO A 320 0.99 -3.93 -13.08
CA PRO A 320 0.61 -3.36 -14.38
C PRO A 320 -0.86 -2.93 -14.49
N ASP A 321 -1.79 -3.70 -13.93
CA ASP A 321 -3.23 -3.45 -14.07
C ASP A 321 -3.69 -2.23 -13.27
N THR A 322 -3.23 -2.12 -12.02
CA THR A 322 -3.52 -0.97 -11.15
C THR A 322 -2.86 0.29 -11.72
N LYS A 323 -1.61 0.19 -12.20
CA LYS A 323 -0.91 1.29 -12.88
C LYS A 323 -1.68 1.78 -14.10
N LYS A 324 -2.20 0.86 -14.93
CA LYS A 324 -3.00 1.20 -16.11
C LYS A 324 -4.26 1.97 -15.73
N ILE A 325 -4.96 1.56 -14.67
CA ILE A 325 -6.14 2.27 -14.16
C ILE A 325 -5.77 3.66 -13.65
N LEU A 326 -4.77 3.76 -12.78
CA LEU A 326 -4.34 5.02 -12.15
C LEU A 326 -3.76 6.04 -13.15
N PHE A 327 -3.27 5.59 -14.30
CA PHE A 327 -2.78 6.45 -15.40
C PHE A 327 -3.73 6.52 -16.61
N SER A 328 -4.95 5.97 -16.53
CA SER A 328 -5.92 6.16 -17.60
C SER A 328 -6.39 7.62 -17.67
N SER A 329 -6.65 8.08 -18.90
CA SER A 329 -7.25 9.37 -19.22
C SER A 329 -8.78 9.36 -19.12
N GLU A 330 -9.39 8.18 -19.00
CA GLU A 330 -10.84 8.00 -18.89
C GLU A 330 -11.39 8.53 -17.56
N TYR A 331 -10.57 8.56 -16.51
CA TYR A 331 -10.95 9.02 -15.18
C TYR A 331 -10.57 10.48 -14.94
N GLN A 332 -11.44 11.22 -14.27
CA GLN A 332 -11.21 12.60 -13.83
C GLN A 332 -11.26 12.76 -12.32
N ASP A 333 -11.89 11.80 -11.63
CA ASP A 333 -12.17 11.85 -10.21
C ASP A 333 -11.67 10.58 -9.52
N ILE A 334 -11.29 10.69 -8.26
CA ILE A 334 -10.82 9.59 -7.44
C ILE A 334 -11.19 9.83 -5.97
N GLY A 335 -11.44 8.76 -5.22
CA GLY A 335 -11.47 8.76 -3.76
C GLY A 335 -10.75 7.53 -3.24
N LEU A 336 -10.06 7.66 -2.11
CA LEU A 336 -9.31 6.58 -1.46
C LEU A 336 -9.77 6.45 0.00
N SER A 337 -9.87 5.20 0.46
CA SER A 337 -10.49 4.87 1.74
C SER A 337 -9.71 3.76 2.43
N PRO A 338 -8.90 4.09 3.45
CA PRO A 338 -8.39 3.10 4.39
C PRO A 338 -9.50 2.73 5.39
N VAL A 339 -9.73 1.44 5.60
CA VAL A 339 -10.62 0.92 6.63
C VAL A 339 -9.88 -0.14 7.42
N VAL A 340 -9.74 0.09 8.71
CA VAL A 340 -9.17 -0.89 9.63
C VAL A 340 -10.29 -1.77 10.17
N GLY A 341 -10.02 -3.07 10.26
CA GLY A 341 -10.89 -4.03 10.90
C GLY A 341 -10.12 -5.31 11.19
N GLU A 342 -10.85 -6.42 11.32
CA GLU A 342 -10.28 -7.69 11.69
C GLU A 342 -10.77 -8.80 10.74
N VAL A 343 -9.85 -9.65 10.32
CA VAL A 343 -10.12 -10.85 9.53
C VAL A 343 -9.51 -12.02 10.26
N ASP A 344 -10.33 -13.01 10.62
CA ASP A 344 -9.91 -14.24 11.29
C ASP A 344 -9.03 -14.02 12.54
N GLY A 345 -9.35 -13.02 13.38
CA GLY A 345 -8.53 -12.70 14.57
C GLY A 345 -7.38 -11.74 14.32
N CYS A 346 -7.13 -11.37 13.06
CA CYS A 346 -5.98 -10.58 12.63
C CYS A 346 -6.40 -9.15 12.22
N PRO A 347 -5.83 -8.11 12.85
CA PRO A 347 -6.00 -6.73 12.41
C PRO A 347 -5.50 -6.54 10.98
N VAL A 348 -6.33 -5.92 10.15
CA VAL A 348 -6.05 -5.66 8.74
C VAL A 348 -6.55 -4.28 8.36
N GLU A 349 -5.88 -3.66 7.40
CA GLU A 349 -6.40 -2.48 6.71
C GLU A 349 -6.74 -2.85 5.28
N ALA A 350 -8.00 -2.60 4.90
CA ALA A 350 -8.44 -2.65 3.53
C ALA A 350 -8.37 -1.23 2.96
N VAL A 351 -7.63 -1.05 1.87
CA VAL A 351 -7.53 0.22 1.18
C VAL A 351 -8.25 0.10 -0.15
N VAL A 352 -9.32 0.87 -0.33
CA VAL A 352 -10.09 0.89 -1.59
C VAL A 352 -10.05 2.28 -2.19
N ALA A 353 -9.61 2.35 -3.45
CA ALA A 353 -9.67 3.51 -4.30
C ALA A 353 -10.71 3.29 -5.41
N HIS A 354 -11.68 4.20 -5.51
CA HIS A 354 -12.61 4.23 -6.63
C HIS A 354 -12.30 5.43 -7.52
N LEU A 355 -12.29 5.18 -8.82
CA LEU A 355 -12.12 6.20 -9.85
C LEU A 355 -13.44 6.42 -10.58
N GLY A 356 -13.68 7.66 -10.97
CA GLY A 356 -14.84 8.07 -11.73
C GLY A 356 -14.44 8.83 -12.98
N GLY A 357 -15.08 8.48 -14.09
CA GLY A 357 -14.85 9.06 -15.40
C GLY A 357 -16.15 9.40 -16.11
N TYR A 358 -16.07 10.44 -16.93
CA TYR A 358 -17.12 10.83 -17.87
C TYR A 358 -16.61 10.66 -19.30
N VAL A 359 -17.20 9.73 -20.04
CA VAL A 359 -17.10 9.76 -21.50
C VAL A 359 -18.29 10.53 -22.04
N PRO A 360 -18.06 11.64 -22.77
CA PRO A 360 -19.16 12.37 -23.38
C PRO A 360 -19.94 11.43 -24.32
N PRO A 361 -21.28 11.55 -24.35
CA PRO A 361 -22.09 10.80 -25.30
C PRO A 361 -21.63 11.11 -26.72
N ASN A 362 -21.69 10.10 -27.58
CA ASN A 362 -21.40 10.25 -28.99
C ASN A 362 -22.71 10.17 -29.78
N TYR A 363 -23.61 11.12 -29.54
CA TYR A 363 -24.86 11.21 -30.29
C TYR A 363 -24.55 11.47 -31.76
N LYS A 364 -25.10 10.67 -32.65
CA LYS A 364 -24.99 10.93 -34.08
C LYS A 364 -25.77 12.20 -34.39
N LYS A 365 -25.25 13.01 -35.31
CA LYS A 365 -25.92 14.26 -35.72
C LYS A 365 -27.34 13.97 -36.23
N GLU A 366 -27.52 12.85 -36.92
CA GLU A 366 -28.79 12.39 -37.47
C GLU A 366 -29.84 12.15 -36.37
N ASP A 367 -29.44 11.64 -35.20
CA ASP A 367 -30.35 11.39 -34.09
C ASP A 367 -30.83 12.71 -33.46
N ILE A 368 -29.91 13.66 -33.28
CA ILE A 368 -30.25 15.01 -32.79
C ILE A 368 -31.19 15.72 -33.76
N ASP A 369 -30.88 15.64 -35.06
CA ASP A 369 -31.67 16.27 -36.11
C ASP A 369 -33.06 15.63 -36.23
N SER A 370 -33.18 14.31 -36.01
CA SER A 370 -34.47 13.60 -35.98
C SER A 370 -35.37 14.11 -34.84
N TRP A 371 -34.84 14.21 -33.62
CA TRP A 371 -35.59 14.76 -32.48
C TRP A 371 -35.95 16.24 -32.67
N GLN A 372 -35.04 17.03 -33.25
CA GLN A 372 -35.34 18.42 -33.59
C GLN A 372 -36.47 18.50 -34.61
N LYS A 373 -36.43 17.68 -35.66
CA LYS A 373 -37.48 17.62 -36.68
C LYS A 373 -38.83 17.25 -36.09
N LEU A 374 -38.87 16.33 -35.10
CA LEU A 374 -40.09 16.03 -34.37
C LEU A 374 -40.62 17.26 -33.63
N VAL A 375 -39.76 18.00 -32.93
CA VAL A 375 -40.14 19.26 -32.26
C VAL A 375 -40.68 20.28 -33.26
N ASP A 376 -40.03 20.46 -34.41
CA ASP A 376 -40.43 21.42 -35.44
C ASP A 376 -41.78 21.04 -36.08
N ASN A 377 -41.97 19.76 -36.39
CA ASN A 377 -43.23 19.25 -36.91
C ASN A 377 -44.37 19.46 -35.92
N LEU A 378 -44.16 19.16 -34.63
CA LEU A 378 -45.17 19.37 -33.60
C LEU A 378 -45.48 20.85 -33.39
N ASN A 379 -44.46 21.73 -33.41
CA ASN A 379 -44.68 23.19 -33.36
C ASN A 379 -45.54 23.70 -34.53
N SER A 380 -45.38 23.11 -35.72
CA SER A 380 -46.13 23.48 -36.92
C SER A 380 -47.58 22.96 -36.89
N VAL A 381 -47.79 21.73 -36.41
CA VAL A 381 -49.09 21.05 -36.49
C VAL A 381 -50.02 21.41 -35.33
N ILE A 382 -49.50 21.64 -34.12
CA ILE A 382 -50.32 21.93 -32.94
C ILE A 382 -51.25 23.15 -33.15
N PRO A 383 -50.80 24.31 -33.66
CA PRO A 383 -51.67 25.46 -33.89
C PRO A 383 -52.86 25.18 -34.82
N THR A 384 -52.68 24.29 -35.80
CA THR A 384 -53.77 23.87 -36.70
C THR A 384 -54.86 23.13 -35.92
N TRP A 385 -54.49 22.22 -35.02
CA TRP A 385 -55.45 21.52 -34.16
C TRP A 385 -56.07 22.45 -33.10
N GLU A 386 -55.32 23.42 -32.59
CA GLU A 386 -55.86 24.43 -31.66
C GLU A 386 -56.96 25.28 -32.32
N SER A 387 -56.84 25.56 -33.62
CA SER A 387 -57.87 26.30 -34.36
C SER A 387 -59.24 25.59 -34.39
N LEU A 388 -59.26 24.26 -34.21
CA LEU A 388 -60.49 23.45 -34.21
C LEU A 388 -61.25 23.50 -32.87
N ARG A 389 -60.70 24.13 -31.83
CA ARG A 389 -61.37 24.34 -30.53
C ARG A 389 -62.69 25.12 -30.61
N LYS A 390 -62.97 25.74 -31.76
CA LYS A 390 -64.18 26.54 -32.03
C LYS A 390 -65.04 25.96 -33.16
N ALA A 391 -64.73 24.75 -33.62
CA ALA A 391 -65.50 24.08 -34.66
C ALA A 391 -66.71 23.37 -34.06
N ASP A 392 -67.91 23.82 -34.41
CA ASP A 392 -69.18 23.29 -33.87
C ASP A 392 -69.47 21.83 -34.32
N SER A 393 -68.82 21.36 -35.38
CA SER A 393 -69.05 20.05 -36.00
C SER A 393 -68.02 18.97 -35.62
N ILE A 394 -67.15 19.22 -34.63
CA ILE A 394 -66.06 18.33 -34.24
C ILE A 394 -66.16 17.96 -32.77
N ASP A 395 -65.87 16.71 -32.42
CA ASP A 395 -65.82 16.23 -31.03
C ASP A 395 -64.68 16.92 -30.25
N GLN A 396 -65.06 17.93 -29.46
CA GLN A 396 -64.12 18.77 -28.70
C GLN A 396 -63.36 17.99 -27.63
N ASN A 397 -63.92 16.90 -27.07
CA ASN A 397 -63.20 16.09 -26.08
C ASN A 397 -62.01 15.35 -26.71
N LYS A 398 -62.18 14.89 -27.96
CA LYS A 398 -61.09 14.26 -28.72
C LYS A 398 -60.04 15.27 -29.13
N VAL A 399 -60.45 16.48 -29.52
CA VAL A 399 -59.51 17.58 -29.84
C VAL A 399 -58.64 17.93 -28.63
N GLU A 400 -59.22 18.11 -27.44
CA GLU A 400 -58.46 18.40 -26.22
C GLU A 400 -57.51 17.25 -25.84
N LYS A 401 -57.96 16.00 -25.94
CA LYS A 401 -57.12 14.82 -25.67
C LYS A 401 -55.94 14.75 -26.65
N LEU A 402 -56.18 15.03 -27.94
CA LEU A 402 -55.13 15.07 -28.95
C LEU A 402 -54.11 16.17 -28.64
N LEU A 403 -54.57 17.40 -28.37
CA LEU A 403 -53.69 18.53 -28.04
C LEU A 403 -52.81 18.22 -26.82
N GLY A 404 -53.38 17.60 -25.77
CA GLY A 404 -52.61 17.16 -24.61
C GLY A 404 -51.51 16.15 -24.96
N LEU A 405 -51.79 15.17 -25.82
CA LEU A 405 -50.79 14.21 -26.28
C LEU A 405 -49.71 14.87 -27.13
N LEU A 406 -50.08 15.74 -28.07
CA LEU A 406 -49.11 16.44 -28.93
C LEU A 406 -48.21 17.37 -28.13
N ASP A 407 -48.76 18.11 -27.16
CA ASP A 407 -47.99 18.95 -26.25
C ASP A 407 -47.04 18.14 -25.37
N GLN A 408 -47.49 16.99 -24.85
CA GLN A 408 -46.65 16.08 -24.08
C GLN A 408 -45.47 15.57 -24.92
N ARG A 409 -45.73 15.11 -26.16
CA ARG A 409 -44.68 14.68 -27.09
C ARG A 409 -43.70 15.80 -27.40
N ARG A 410 -44.19 17.02 -27.67
CA ARG A 410 -43.35 18.19 -27.95
C ARG A 410 -42.44 18.50 -26.77
N ASN A 411 -42.97 18.49 -25.56
CA ASN A 411 -42.21 18.79 -24.34
C ASN A 411 -41.16 17.71 -24.06
N ASN A 412 -41.51 16.43 -24.23
CA ASN A 412 -40.57 15.32 -24.10
C ASN A 412 -39.43 15.42 -25.12
N ALA A 413 -39.76 15.59 -26.41
CA ALA A 413 -38.79 15.74 -27.49
C ALA A 413 -37.87 16.95 -27.28
N ARG A 414 -38.40 18.08 -26.78
CA ARG A 414 -37.60 19.27 -26.42
C ARG A 414 -36.60 18.99 -25.30
N LYS A 415 -37.00 18.27 -24.25
CA LYS A 415 -36.07 17.87 -23.17
C LYS A 415 -34.93 17.00 -23.73
N ILE A 416 -35.29 15.96 -24.50
CA ILE A 416 -34.34 15.01 -25.11
C ILE A 416 -33.34 15.74 -26.01
N VAL A 417 -33.81 16.52 -27.00
CA VAL A 417 -32.91 17.20 -27.95
C VAL A 417 -32.03 18.24 -27.27
N THR A 418 -32.52 18.92 -26.22
CA THR A 418 -31.75 19.91 -25.46
C THR A 418 -30.60 19.24 -24.69
N ARG A 419 -30.88 18.10 -24.04
CA ARG A 419 -29.86 17.29 -23.36
C ARG A 419 -28.82 16.78 -24.37
N MET A 420 -29.25 16.21 -25.49
CA MET A 420 -28.35 15.69 -26.53
C MET A 420 -27.45 16.79 -27.12
N ARG A 421 -28.00 17.96 -27.43
CA ARG A 421 -27.21 19.12 -27.92
C ARG A 421 -26.20 19.66 -26.92
N SER A 422 -26.50 19.52 -25.63
CA SER A 422 -25.58 19.87 -24.56
C SER A 422 -24.47 18.83 -24.36
N ASN A 423 -24.42 17.79 -25.19
CA ASN A 423 -23.49 16.67 -25.11
C ASN A 423 -23.51 15.99 -23.72
N GLN A 424 -24.71 15.82 -23.18
CA GLN A 424 -24.98 15.17 -21.89
C GLN A 424 -25.77 13.88 -22.11
N TRP A 425 -25.46 12.83 -21.35
CA TRP A 425 -26.26 11.61 -21.37
C TRP A 425 -27.71 11.89 -20.96
N LEU A 426 -28.68 11.18 -21.56
CA LEU A 426 -30.05 11.17 -21.10
C LEU A 426 -30.10 10.57 -19.69
N THR A 427 -30.95 11.12 -18.83
CA THR A 427 -31.29 10.50 -17.54
C THR A 427 -32.25 9.33 -17.72
N ASP A 428 -32.36 8.46 -16.72
CA ASP A 428 -33.33 7.35 -16.71
C ASP A 428 -34.76 7.82 -17.02
N GLU A 429 -35.14 9.01 -16.52
CA GLU A 429 -36.44 9.63 -16.85
C GLU A 429 -36.53 9.96 -18.34
N GLU A 430 -35.54 10.67 -18.89
CA GLU A 430 -35.55 11.09 -20.30
C GLU A 430 -35.44 9.92 -21.28
N GLU A 431 -34.73 8.86 -20.91
CA GLU A 431 -34.67 7.62 -21.68
C GLU A 431 -36.04 6.93 -21.70
N SER A 432 -36.73 6.90 -20.55
CA SER A 432 -38.12 6.42 -20.48
C SER A 432 -39.07 7.28 -21.33
N LEU A 433 -38.90 8.62 -21.31
CA LEU A 433 -39.67 9.52 -22.18
C LEU A 433 -39.43 9.23 -23.67
N ALA A 434 -38.18 8.97 -24.06
CA ALA A 434 -37.81 8.64 -25.43
C ALA A 434 -38.42 7.32 -25.89
N GLN A 435 -38.33 6.27 -25.06
CA GLN A 435 -38.92 4.95 -25.32
C GLN A 435 -40.45 5.01 -25.45
N ASN A 436 -41.11 5.93 -24.74
CA ASN A 436 -42.57 6.06 -24.74
C ASN A 436 -43.14 6.92 -25.88
N ASP A 437 -42.32 7.67 -26.64
CA ASP A 437 -42.83 8.57 -27.69
C ASP A 437 -43.62 7.83 -28.78
N GLU A 438 -43.21 6.60 -29.13
CA GLU A 438 -43.92 5.79 -30.14
C GLU A 438 -45.35 5.44 -29.69
N SER A 439 -45.56 5.17 -28.40
CA SER A 439 -46.90 4.93 -27.86
C SER A 439 -47.75 6.20 -27.90
N LEU A 440 -47.18 7.34 -27.50
CA LEU A 440 -47.85 8.64 -27.59
C LEU A 440 -48.21 9.00 -29.04
N ALA A 441 -47.32 8.69 -29.99
CA ALA A 441 -47.52 8.91 -31.41
C ALA A 441 -48.69 8.09 -31.95
N ARG A 442 -48.74 6.79 -31.62
CA ARG A 442 -49.85 5.90 -32.00
C ARG A 442 -51.18 6.39 -31.44
N ASN A 443 -51.22 6.71 -30.15
CA ASN A 443 -52.43 7.22 -29.51
C ASN A 443 -52.92 8.53 -30.15
N ALA A 444 -52.01 9.44 -30.50
CA ALA A 444 -52.37 10.67 -31.20
C ALA A 444 -52.94 10.38 -32.60
N ASN A 445 -52.31 9.47 -33.35
CA ASN A 445 -52.76 9.08 -34.70
C ASN A 445 -54.14 8.39 -34.68
N ASP A 446 -54.42 7.55 -33.68
CA ASP A 446 -55.72 6.91 -33.54
C ASP A 446 -56.84 7.94 -33.30
N ILE A 447 -56.57 8.96 -32.49
CA ILE A 447 -57.52 10.06 -32.28
C ILE A 447 -57.72 10.84 -33.58
N ILE A 448 -56.64 11.19 -34.28
CA ILE A 448 -56.70 11.88 -35.58
C ILE A 448 -57.54 11.07 -36.60
N ALA A 449 -57.30 9.76 -36.72
CA ALA A 449 -58.08 8.90 -37.61
C ALA A 449 -59.57 8.88 -37.23
N SER A 450 -59.88 8.87 -35.93
CA SER A 450 -61.27 8.92 -35.45
C SER A 450 -61.95 10.27 -35.68
N LEU A 451 -61.19 11.36 -35.78
CA LEU A 451 -61.67 12.70 -36.08
C LEU A 451 -61.87 12.91 -37.59
N ASN A 452 -61.09 12.22 -38.43
CA ASN A 452 -61.21 12.28 -39.89
C ASN A 452 -62.32 11.38 -40.46
N ASN A 453 -62.85 10.45 -39.66
CA ASN A 453 -63.97 9.58 -40.03
C ASN A 453 -65.35 10.20 -39.67
N TRP A 454 -65.44 11.54 -39.64
CA TRP A 454 -66.66 12.31 -39.35
C TRP A 454 -67.15 13.07 -40.58
#